data_AF-A0AAU8CSM5-F1
#
_entry.id   AF-A0AAU8CSM5-F1
#
_cell.length_a   1.000
_cell.length_b   1.000
_cell.length_c   1.000
_cell.angle_alpha   90.00
_cell.angle_beta   90.00
_cell.angle_gamma   90.00
#
_symmetry.space_group_name_H-M   'P 1'
#
loop_
_entity.id
_entity.type
_entity.pdbx_description
1 polymer ?
#
loop_
_entity_poly.entity_id
_entity_poly.type
_entity_poly.pdbx_seq_one_letter_code
_entity_poly.pdbx_strand_id
1 'polypeptide(L)'
;MLRTVWSAPTTDAKLKKRIVRTVIHEVVADIDDEASEIVLLIHWIGGVHTELRLPKRRRGQRNATSADIIAAIRQLVLIASD
;
A
#
# COMPACT_ATOMS: atom_id res chain seq x y z
N MET A 1 21.24 0.24 -0.97
CA MET A 1 21.27 0.64 0.45
C MET A 1 19.98 0.27 1.20
N LEU A 2 18.80 0.74 0.79
CA LEU A 2 17.55 0.49 1.54
C LEU A 2 17.19 -1.00 1.70
N ARG A 3 17.42 -1.80 0.65
CA ARG A 3 17.14 -3.25 0.65
C ARG A 3 17.97 -4.00 1.71
N THR A 4 19.22 -3.58 1.92
CA THR A 4 20.12 -4.15 2.93
C THR A 4 19.64 -3.82 4.34
N VAL A 5 19.23 -2.57 4.58
CA VAL A 5 18.66 -2.15 5.88
C VAL A 5 17.36 -2.89 6.15
N TRP A 6 16.46 -3.01 5.17
CA TRP A 6 15.17 -3.66 5.35
C TRP A 6 15.26 -5.17 5.69
N SER A 7 16.23 -5.87 5.11
CA SER A 7 16.42 -7.30 5.30
C SER A 7 17.39 -7.67 6.43
N ALA A 8 18.01 -6.69 7.09
CA ALA A 8 18.93 -6.96 8.19
C ALA A 8 18.19 -7.61 9.39
N PRO A 9 18.79 -8.60 10.08
CA PRO A 9 18.20 -9.23 11.27
C PRO A 9 17.89 -8.24 12.40
N THR A 10 18.63 -7.13 12.45
CA THR A 10 18.47 -6.03 13.42
C THR A 10 17.28 -5.14 13.10
N THR A 11 16.68 -5.27 11.92
CA THR A 11 15.55 -4.45 11.48
C THR A 11 14.25 -5.13 11.87
N ASP A 12 13.91 -4.95 13.13
CA ASP A 12 12.65 -5.40 13.70
C ASP A 12 11.44 -4.68 13.07
N ALA A 13 10.24 -5.17 13.38
CA ALA A 13 9.00 -4.61 12.86
C ALA A 13 8.80 -3.13 13.24
N LYS A 14 9.36 -2.68 14.37
CA LYS A 14 9.25 -1.30 14.83
C LYS A 14 10.09 -0.38 13.95
N LEU A 15 11.32 -0.77 13.61
CA LEU A 15 12.16 -0.02 12.69
C LEU A 15 11.58 0.00 11.28
N LYS A 16 11.04 -1.12 10.79
CA LYS A 16 10.33 -1.17 9.50
C LYS A 16 9.16 -0.20 9.45
N LYS A 17 8.32 -0.18 10.50
CA LYS A 17 7.21 0.77 10.61
C LYS A 17 7.70 2.23 10.61
N ARG A 18 8.75 2.55 11.36
CA ARG A 18 9.34 3.90 11.36
C ARG A 18 9.83 4.31 9.98
N ILE A 19 10.54 3.42 9.27
CA ILE A 19 11.01 3.69 7.91
C ILE A 19 9.81 4.01 7.01
N VAL A 20 8.78 3.14 7.00
CA VAL A 20 7.56 3.34 6.18
C VAL A 20 6.90 4.68 6.46
N ARG A 21 6.66 5.02 7.75
CA ARG A 21 6.09 6.31 8.18
C ARG A 21 6.90 7.52 7.75
N THR A 22 8.23 7.38 7.71
CA THR A 22 9.11 8.52 7.38
C THR A 22 9.11 8.80 5.88
N VAL A 23 8.86 7.80 5.04
CA VAL A 23 9.01 7.94 3.58
C VAL A 23 7.69 8.08 2.84
N ILE A 24 6.57 7.68 3.43
CA ILE A 24 5.23 7.84 2.86
C ILE A 24 4.66 9.18 3.35
N HIS A 25 4.28 10.05 2.40
CA HIS A 25 3.57 11.29 2.67
C HIS A 25 2.08 11.03 2.88
N GLU A 26 1.45 10.29 1.96
CA GLU A 26 0.05 9.86 2.05
C GLU A 26 -0.20 8.64 1.17
N VAL A 27 -1.30 7.95 1.44
CA VAL A 27 -1.80 6.87 0.59
C VAL A 27 -3.26 7.17 0.28
N VAL A 28 -3.58 7.29 -1.01
CA VAL A 28 -4.93 7.53 -1.51
C VAL A 28 -5.42 6.25 -2.18
N ALA A 29 -6.66 5.86 -1.86
CA ALA A 29 -7.35 4.77 -2.53
C ALA A 29 -8.59 5.32 -3.21
N ASP A 30 -8.71 5.07 -4.51
CA ASP A 30 -9.85 5.47 -5.32
C ASP A 30 -10.42 4.26 -6.08
N ILE A 31 -11.65 4.39 -6.55
CA ILE A 31 -12.32 3.38 -7.36
C ILE A 31 -12.52 3.95 -8.77
N ASP A 32 -11.86 3.33 -9.74
CA ASP A 32 -12.12 3.56 -11.16
C ASP A 32 -13.31 2.67 -11.55
N ASP A 33 -14.52 3.24 -11.53
CA ASP A 33 -15.74 2.50 -11.85
C ASP A 33 -15.83 2.10 -13.33
N GLU A 34 -15.22 2.88 -14.23
CA GLU A 34 -15.18 2.60 -15.68
C GLU A 34 -14.30 1.39 -15.97
N ALA A 35 -13.08 1.37 -15.43
CA ALA A 35 -12.17 0.22 -15.54
C ALA A 35 -12.55 -0.93 -14.59
N SER A 36 -13.44 -0.68 -13.61
CA SER A 36 -13.72 -1.60 -12.51
C SER A 36 -12.46 -2.00 -11.75
N GLU A 37 -11.65 -1.00 -11.39
CA GLU A 37 -10.41 -1.14 -10.65
C GLU A 37 -10.44 -0.34 -9.34
N ILE A 38 -9.62 -0.75 -8.39
CA ILE A 38 -9.20 0.01 -7.23
C ILE A 38 -7.83 0.57 -7.58
N VAL A 39 -7.69 1.89 -7.54
CA VAL A 39 -6.43 2.59 -7.79
C VAL A 39 -5.84 3.03 -6.46
N LEU A 40 -4.60 2.63 -6.20
CA LEU A 40 -3.84 3.03 -5.04
C LEU A 40 -2.72 3.95 -5.47
N LEU A 41 -2.69 5.14 -4.89
CA LEU A 41 -1.62 6.11 -5.06
C LEU A 41 -0.88 6.25 -3.74
N ILE A 42 0.41 5.88 -3.75
CA ILE A 42 1.32 6.16 -2.65
C ILE A 42 2.09 7.41 -3.03
N HIS A 43 1.89 8.50 -2.28
CA HIS A 43 2.72 9.68 -2.39
C HIS A 43 3.89 9.53 -1.42
N TRP A 44 5.10 9.61 -1.94
CA TRP A 44 6.32 9.54 -1.17
C TRP A 44 6.81 10.95 -0.84
N ILE A 45 7.51 11.07 0.28
CA ILE A 45 8.25 12.29 0.61
C ILE A 45 9.24 12.60 -0.54
N GLY A 46 9.24 13.85 -1.00
CA GLY A 46 10.02 14.28 -2.16
C GLY A 46 9.23 14.30 -3.48
N GLY A 47 7.91 14.06 -3.46
CA GLY A 47 7.01 14.30 -4.58
C GLY A 47 6.91 13.17 -5.60
N VAL A 48 7.56 12.02 -5.34
CA VAL A 48 7.42 10.82 -6.16
C VAL A 48 6.09 10.15 -5.81
N HIS A 49 5.41 9.57 -6.81
CA HIS A 49 4.24 8.72 -6.57
C HIS A 49 4.45 7.30 -7.11
N THR A 50 3.75 6.34 -6.51
CA THR A 50 3.63 4.97 -7.04
C THR A 50 2.16 4.62 -7.14
N GLU A 51 1.76 4.16 -8.32
CA GLU A 51 0.39 3.72 -8.58
C GLU A 51 0.31 2.19 -8.61
N LEU A 52 -0.72 1.63 -7.99
CA LEU A 52 -1.07 0.22 -8.05
C LEU A 52 -2.55 0.09 -8.41
N ARG A 53 -2.83 -0.58 -9.53
CA ARG A 53 -4.19 -0.88 -10.00
C ARG A 53 -4.55 -2.32 -9.71
N LEU A 54 -5.74 -2.53 -9.14
CA LEU A 54 -6.23 -3.84 -8.72
C LEU A 54 -7.66 -4.03 -9.19
N PRO A 55 -8.06 -5.19 -9.76
CA PRO A 55 -9.44 -5.40 -10.18
C PRO A 55 -10.40 -5.35 -8.99
N LYS A 56 -11.51 -4.63 -9.15
CA LYS A 56 -12.60 -4.50 -8.18
C LYS A 56 -13.33 -5.83 -8.06
N ARG A 57 -13.58 -6.28 -6.82
CA ARG A 57 -14.32 -7.53 -6.56
C ARG A 57 -15.81 -7.38 -6.85
N ARG A 58 -16.26 -7.96 -7.97
CA ARG A 58 -17.70 -8.15 -8.28
C ARG A 58 -18.24 -9.41 -7.59
N ARG A 59 -19.48 -9.35 -7.11
CA ARG A 59 -20.18 -10.46 -6.44
C ARG A 59 -20.23 -11.67 -7.40
N GLY A 60 -19.60 -12.78 -7.03
CA GLY A 60 -19.53 -14.01 -7.85
C GLY A 60 -18.21 -14.25 -8.59
N GLN A 61 -17.27 -13.28 -8.65
CA GLN A 61 -15.99 -13.46 -9.33
C GLN A 61 -14.92 -14.04 -8.38
N ARG A 62 -14.41 -15.25 -8.67
CA ARG A 62 -13.34 -15.92 -7.91
C ARG A 62 -11.94 -15.33 -8.14
N ASN A 63 -11.75 -14.54 -9.20
CA ASN A 63 -10.44 -14.00 -9.61
C ASN A 63 -10.23 -12.52 -9.25
N ALA A 64 -11.13 -11.93 -8.46
CA ALA A 64 -10.92 -10.57 -8.00
C ALA A 64 -10.01 -10.53 -6.77
N THR A 65 -9.29 -9.41 -6.62
CA THR A 65 -8.42 -9.06 -5.49
C THR A 65 -9.03 -9.54 -4.17
N SER A 66 -8.30 -10.39 -3.44
CA SER A 66 -8.80 -11.00 -2.21
C SER A 66 -9.13 -9.92 -1.18
N ALA A 67 -10.09 -10.20 -0.30
CA ALA A 67 -10.40 -9.30 0.82
C ALA A 67 -9.16 -9.04 1.69
N ASP A 68 -8.22 -9.97 1.71
CA ASP A 68 -6.95 -9.87 2.43
C ASP A 68 -6.02 -8.81 1.85
N ILE A 69 -5.97 -8.64 0.53
CA ILE A 69 -5.20 -7.57 -0.11
C ILE A 69 -5.79 -6.21 0.27
N ILE A 70 -7.12 -6.08 0.20
CA ILE A 70 -7.82 -4.85 0.63
C ILE A 70 -7.59 -4.58 2.12
N ALA A 71 -7.60 -5.62 2.96
CA ALA A 71 -7.29 -5.48 4.39
C ALA A 71 -5.83 -5.07 4.61
N ALA A 72 -4.88 -5.67 3.89
CA ALA A 72 -3.47 -5.31 3.96
C ALA A 72 -3.22 -3.86 3.52
N ILE A 73 -3.91 -3.39 2.47
CA ILE A 73 -3.90 -2.00 2.04
C ILE A 73 -4.41 -1.08 3.15
N ARG A 74 -5.56 -1.40 3.76
CA ARG A 74 -6.09 -0.61 4.89
C ARG A 74 -5.12 -0.56 6.06
N GLN A 75 -4.45 -1.67 6.36
CA GLN A 75 -3.41 -1.70 7.39
C GLN A 75 -2.21 -0.83 7.01
N LEU A 76 -1.82 -0.80 5.75
CA LEU A 76 -0.70 -0.01 5.27
C LEU A 76 -1.01 1.49 5.32
N VAL A 77 -2.22 1.89 4.92
CA VAL A 77 -2.74 3.25 5.10
C VAL A 77 -2.69 3.63 6.59
N LEU A 78 -3.25 2.79 7.47
CA LEU A 78 -3.27 3.05 8.91
C LEU A 78 -1.87 3.20 9.52
N ILE A 79 -0.89 2.40 9.06
CA ILE A 79 0.50 2.51 9.54
C ILE A 79 1.14 3.81 9.05
N ALA A 80 0.82 4.27 7.84
CA ALA A 80 1.42 5.45 7.23
C ALA A 80 0.78 6.78 7.70
N SER A 81 -0.48 6.77 8.15
CA SER A 81 -1.23 7.96 8.59
C SER A 81 -1.06 8.33 10.07
N ASP A 82 -0.20 7.63 10.81
CA ASP A 82 0.05 7.76 12.27
C ASP A 82 1.54 8.04 12.53
#